data_AF-E3N9C7-F1
#
_entry.id   AF-E3N9C7-F1
#
_cell.length_a   1.000
_cell.length_b   1.000
_cell.length_c   1.000
_cell.angle_alpha   90.00
_cell.angle_beta   90.00
_cell.angle_gamma   90.00
#
_symmetry.space_group_name_H-M   'P 1'
#
loop_
_entity.id
_entity.type
_entity.pdbx_description
1 polymer ?
#
loop_
_entity_poly.entity_id
_entity_poly.type
_entity_poly.pdbx_seq_one_letter_code
_entity_poly.pdbx_strand_id
1 'polypeptide(L)'
;MEPAFPLFRLPKNVIIEVIKKFPLRQFKKVLKSFNAPSELYLYRNPFEGACQIQQIFIQNFEMISFYDVYSLDDMLSINIEIVNFTHPISQKQFNQILKHWIRGSNPRVEDMSLSINKTDFVREKVYLNGIKCIEMSEETKRKIRRKHYQPLYVDMIQIRRKDGTSAVIATEYSENILGLHFIVLY
;
A
#
# COMPACT_ATOMS: atom_id res chain seq x y z
N MET A 1 24.22 13.13 31.24
CA MET A 1 24.64 13.47 29.85
C MET A 1 23.58 12.94 28.91
N GLU A 2 22.76 13.82 28.35
CA GLU A 2 21.92 13.45 27.20
C GLU A 2 22.82 13.36 25.95
N PRO A 3 22.70 12.32 25.10
CA PRO A 3 23.35 12.37 23.81
C PRO A 3 22.59 13.35 22.94
N ALA A 4 23.19 14.53 22.73
CA ALA A 4 22.80 15.45 21.67
C ALA A 4 23.16 14.78 20.33
N PHE A 5 22.23 13.99 19.80
CA PHE A 5 22.31 13.58 18.41
C PHE A 5 22.08 14.82 17.55
N PRO A 6 22.97 15.15 16.60
CA PRO A 6 22.69 16.21 15.66
C PRO A 6 21.47 15.78 14.87
N LEU A 7 20.35 16.50 15.10
CA LEU A 7 19.20 16.52 14.20
C LEU A 7 19.76 16.97 12.86
N PHE A 8 20.13 16.01 12.00
CA PHE A 8 20.40 16.28 10.60
C PHE A 8 19.22 17.09 10.09
N ARG A 9 19.48 18.31 9.61
CA ARG A 9 18.52 19.07 8.82
C ARG A 9 18.30 18.28 7.55
N LEU A 10 17.37 17.36 7.59
CA LEU A 10 17.02 16.56 6.42
C LEU A 10 16.09 17.43 5.55
N PRO A 11 16.26 17.40 4.21
CA PRO A 11 15.44 18.17 3.27
C PRO A 11 13.95 17.81 3.40
N LYS A 12 13.04 18.57 2.78
CA LYS A 12 11.57 18.38 2.84
C LYS A 12 11.05 16.97 2.48
N ASN A 13 11.92 16.04 2.07
CA ASN A 13 11.61 14.68 1.62
C ASN A 13 12.33 13.65 2.51
N VAL A 14 12.11 13.70 3.83
CA VAL A 14 12.86 12.85 4.75
C VAL A 14 12.42 11.40 4.65
N ILE A 15 13.24 10.56 4.00
CA ILE A 15 13.26 9.11 4.18
C ILE A 15 13.59 8.84 5.64
N ILE A 16 12.55 8.69 6.43
CA ILE A 16 12.63 8.17 7.78
C ILE A 16 13.01 6.69 7.63
N GLU A 17 14.31 6.35 7.51
CA GLU A 17 14.84 4.98 7.75
C GLU A 17 14.74 4.67 9.26
N VAL A 18 13.54 4.79 9.81
CA VAL A 18 13.38 4.66 11.25
C VAL A 18 13.14 3.19 11.56
N ILE A 19 13.86 2.78 12.60
CA ILE A 19 13.62 1.60 13.43
C ILE A 19 14.25 0.30 12.96
N LYS A 20 15.59 0.28 12.98
CA LYS A 20 16.26 -0.78 13.77
C LYS A 20 16.76 -0.30 15.15
N LYS A 21 16.81 1.02 15.43
CA LYS A 21 17.60 1.56 16.56
C LYS A 21 16.91 2.56 17.50
N PHE A 22 15.66 2.96 17.29
CA PHE A 22 15.02 4.02 18.09
C PHE A 22 13.87 3.51 18.97
N PRO A 23 13.88 3.77 20.30
CA PRO A 23 12.75 3.48 21.18
C PRO A 23 11.47 4.23 20.77
N LEU A 24 10.32 3.58 20.93
CA LEU A 24 8.97 4.07 20.61
C LEU A 24 8.66 5.52 21.02
N ARG A 25 9.12 5.93 22.21
CA ARG A 25 8.90 7.29 22.73
C ARG A 25 9.58 8.36 21.89
N GLN A 26 10.70 8.02 21.26
CA GLN A 26 11.43 8.92 20.37
C GLN A 26 10.76 8.99 19.00
N PHE A 27 10.15 7.90 18.52
CA PHE A 27 9.44 7.88 17.24
C PHE A 27 8.31 8.92 17.15
N LYS A 28 7.44 9.02 18.17
CA LYS A 28 6.36 10.03 18.20
C LYS A 28 6.90 11.47 18.21
N LYS A 29 8.03 11.72 18.87
CA LYS A 29 8.68 13.04 18.87
C LYS A 29 9.29 13.37 17.51
N VAL A 30 9.91 12.37 16.87
CA VAL A 30 10.49 12.46 15.54
C VAL A 30 9.40 12.77 14.51
N LEU A 31 8.28 12.04 14.49
CA LEU A 31 7.15 12.33 13.60
C LEU A 31 6.62 13.77 13.76
N LYS A 32 6.47 14.25 15.00
CA LYS A 32 6.02 15.63 15.29
C LYS A 32 7.03 16.71 14.88
N SER A 33 8.31 16.36 14.76
CA SER A 33 9.37 17.31 14.39
C SER A 33 9.41 17.62 12.89
N PHE A 34 8.76 16.79 12.07
CA PHE A 34 8.61 17.01 10.64
C PHE A 34 7.25 17.67 10.36
N ASN A 35 7.26 18.85 9.73
CA ASN A 35 6.05 19.59 9.36
C ASN A 35 5.35 18.96 8.14
N ALA A 36 4.80 17.76 8.33
CA ALA A 36 4.26 16.83 7.33
C ALA A 36 5.36 16.06 6.56
N PRO A 37 5.77 14.87 7.04
CA PRO A 37 6.47 13.92 6.18
C PRO A 37 5.61 13.63 4.95
N SER A 38 6.14 13.75 3.75
CA SER A 38 5.49 13.21 2.56
C SER A 38 5.63 11.69 2.55
N GLU A 39 6.83 11.16 2.82
CA GLU A 39 7.16 9.75 2.63
C GLU A 39 7.66 9.08 3.92
N LEU A 40 7.23 7.84 4.15
CA LEU A 40 7.59 7.08 5.34
C LEU A 40 7.98 5.63 4.99
N TYR A 41 9.15 5.19 5.47
CA TYR A 41 9.65 3.84 5.25
C TYR A 41 9.78 3.11 6.59
N LEU A 42 9.05 2.02 6.77
CA LEU A 42 8.97 1.30 8.04
C LEU A 42 9.28 -0.18 7.84
N TYR A 43 10.52 -0.55 8.16
CA TYR A 43 10.98 -1.94 8.07
C TYR A 43 10.34 -2.86 9.12
N ARG A 44 9.94 -2.30 10.27
CA ARG A 44 9.29 -3.01 11.37
C ARG A 44 8.21 -2.14 11.97
N ASN A 45 7.20 -2.78 12.55
CA ASN A 45 6.23 -2.10 13.38
C ASN A 45 6.98 -1.44 14.57
N PRO A 46 6.89 -0.10 14.73
CA PRO A 46 7.50 0.57 15.89
C PRO A 46 6.98 0.02 17.20
N PHE A 47 5.71 -0.41 17.22
CA PHE A 47 4.91 -0.66 18.40
C PHE A 47 5.01 -2.10 18.86
N GLU A 48 5.06 -2.29 20.19
CA GLU A 48 5.09 -3.60 20.83
C GLU A 48 3.72 -4.31 20.77
N GLY A 49 2.63 -3.55 20.62
CA GLY A 49 1.28 -4.09 20.52
C GLY A 49 0.81 -4.29 19.08
N ALA A 50 0.17 -5.43 18.81
CA ALA A 50 -0.61 -5.64 17.59
C ALA A 50 -1.63 -4.49 17.40
N CYS A 51 -1.90 -4.11 16.15
CA CYS A 51 -2.85 -3.05 15.75
C CYS A 51 -2.46 -1.59 16.08
N GLN A 52 -1.38 -1.32 16.81
CA GLN A 52 -0.97 0.08 17.07
C GLN A 52 -0.43 0.80 15.82
N ILE A 53 -0.06 0.05 14.78
CA ILE A 53 0.40 0.59 13.50
C ILE A 53 -0.65 1.46 12.80
N GLN A 54 -1.94 1.25 13.09
CA GLN A 54 -3.05 2.08 12.60
C GLN A 54 -2.87 3.55 12.95
N GLN A 55 -2.23 3.87 14.09
CA GLN A 55 -1.92 5.25 14.48
C GLN A 55 -1.08 5.98 13.43
N ILE A 56 -0.31 5.24 12.62
CA ILE A 56 0.49 5.74 11.50
C ILE A 56 -0.33 5.72 10.21
N PHE A 57 -1.06 4.64 9.93
CA PHE A 57 -1.82 4.50 8.68
C PHE A 57 -2.96 5.50 8.53
N ILE A 58 -3.54 5.98 9.64
CA ILE A 58 -4.58 7.03 9.61
C ILE A 58 -4.02 8.44 9.36
N GLN A 59 -2.68 8.60 9.41
CA GLN A 59 -2.06 9.89 9.12
C GLN A 59 -2.09 10.15 7.61
N ASN A 60 -2.29 11.41 7.21
CA ASN A 60 -2.33 11.85 5.82
C ASN A 60 -0.93 11.94 5.19
N PHE A 61 -0.12 10.87 5.25
CA PHE A 61 1.13 10.82 4.51
C PHE A 61 0.85 10.73 3.00
N GLU A 62 1.78 11.21 2.18
CA GLU A 62 1.74 11.02 0.73
C GLU A 62 2.09 9.56 0.40
N MET A 63 3.16 9.03 0.99
CA MET A 63 3.64 7.69 0.71
C MET A 63 4.03 6.92 1.97
N ILE A 64 3.73 5.63 2.00
CA ILE A 64 4.29 4.70 2.97
C ILE A 64 4.80 3.43 2.33
N SER A 65 5.94 2.94 2.78
CA SER A 65 6.42 1.59 2.51
C SER A 65 6.56 0.83 3.83
N PHE A 66 5.79 -0.25 4.01
CA PHE A 66 5.73 -1.02 5.24
C PHE A 66 6.08 -2.48 5.00
N TYR A 67 7.12 -2.96 5.70
CA TYR A 67 7.75 -4.25 5.43
C TYR A 67 7.46 -5.33 6.49
N ASP A 68 6.73 -5.01 7.54
CA ASP A 68 6.37 -5.95 8.61
C ASP A 68 5.01 -6.61 8.36
N VAL A 69 4.60 -7.51 9.25
CA VAL A 69 3.27 -8.13 9.24
C VAL A 69 2.20 -7.10 9.59
N TYR A 70 1.08 -7.16 8.89
CA TYR A 70 -0.10 -6.32 9.12
C TYR A 70 -1.39 -7.15 8.97
N SER A 71 -2.44 -6.72 9.67
CA SER A 71 -3.76 -7.33 9.60
C SER A 71 -4.63 -6.66 8.53
N LEU A 72 -5.78 -7.26 8.23
CA LEU A 72 -6.79 -6.64 7.37
C LEU A 72 -7.26 -5.29 7.93
N ASP A 73 -7.51 -5.23 9.24
CA ASP A 73 -7.99 -4.01 9.90
C ASP A 73 -6.96 -2.88 9.80
N ASP A 74 -5.67 -3.22 9.88
CA ASP A 74 -4.59 -2.27 9.65
C ASP A 74 -4.67 -1.69 8.23
N MET A 75 -4.83 -2.53 7.21
CA MET A 75 -4.94 -2.08 5.82
C MET A 75 -6.19 -1.22 5.56
N LEU A 76 -7.32 -1.56 6.19
CA LEU A 76 -8.56 -0.80 6.04
C LEU A 76 -8.48 0.60 6.67
N SER A 77 -7.59 0.80 7.65
CA SER A 77 -7.38 2.09 8.32
C SER A 77 -6.58 3.12 7.50
N ILE A 78 -6.04 2.73 6.34
CA ILE A 78 -5.11 3.56 5.57
C ILE A 78 -5.79 4.83 5.05
N ASN A 79 -5.11 5.95 5.25
CA ASN A 79 -5.49 7.26 4.75
C ASN A 79 -4.29 7.94 4.07
N ILE A 80 -3.59 7.18 3.22
CA ILE A 80 -2.32 7.52 2.56
C ILE A 80 -2.52 7.39 1.04
N GLU A 81 -1.79 8.16 0.24
CA GLU A 81 -1.95 8.19 -1.22
C GLU A 81 -1.25 7.01 -1.92
N ILE A 82 0.01 6.78 -1.59
CA ILE A 82 0.86 5.74 -2.17
C ILE A 82 1.25 4.74 -1.08
N VAL A 83 0.93 3.47 -1.29
CA VAL A 83 1.14 2.43 -0.27
C VAL A 83 1.91 1.26 -0.85
N ASN A 84 3.05 0.92 -0.26
CA ASN A 84 3.80 -0.27 -0.60
C ASN A 84 3.80 -1.23 0.58
N PHE A 85 3.15 -2.37 0.41
CA PHE A 85 3.17 -3.46 1.37
C PHE A 85 3.94 -4.66 0.85
N THR A 86 4.93 -5.12 1.61
CA THR A 86 5.79 -6.23 1.16
C THR A 86 5.43 -7.58 1.74
N HIS A 87 4.77 -7.61 2.91
CA HIS A 87 4.32 -8.89 3.48
C HIS A 87 3.16 -9.44 2.62
N PRO A 88 3.16 -10.72 2.20
CA PRO A 88 2.07 -11.25 1.41
C PRO A 88 0.76 -11.35 2.20
N ILE A 89 -0.38 -11.07 1.55
CA ILE A 89 -1.72 -11.31 2.11
C ILE A 89 -2.41 -12.49 1.44
N SER A 90 -3.55 -12.89 2.00
CA SER A 90 -4.44 -13.86 1.34
C SER A 90 -5.30 -13.23 0.26
N GLN A 91 -5.72 -14.05 -0.71
CA GLN A 91 -6.70 -13.64 -1.74
C GLN A 91 -8.01 -13.16 -1.13
N LYS A 92 -8.40 -13.73 0.01
CA LYS A 92 -9.60 -13.35 0.76
C LYS A 92 -9.48 -11.93 1.32
N GLN A 93 -8.35 -11.59 1.93
CA GLN A 93 -8.09 -10.24 2.44
C GLN A 93 -8.09 -9.22 1.31
N PHE A 94 -7.45 -9.53 0.18
CA PHE A 94 -7.44 -8.63 -0.98
C PHE A 94 -8.86 -8.32 -1.49
N ASN A 95 -9.71 -9.35 -1.62
CA ASN A 95 -11.11 -9.15 -2.01
C ASN A 95 -11.89 -8.28 -1.01
N GLN A 96 -11.64 -8.43 0.30
CA GLN A 96 -12.27 -7.59 1.31
C GLN A 96 -11.86 -6.12 1.16
N ILE A 97 -10.57 -5.83 0.96
CA ILE A 97 -10.06 -4.46 0.74
C ILE A 97 -10.75 -3.81 -0.46
N LEU A 98 -10.80 -4.53 -1.59
CA LEU A 98 -11.46 -4.01 -2.80
C LEU A 98 -12.95 -3.74 -2.58
N LYS A 99 -13.67 -4.62 -1.88
CA LYS A 99 -15.08 -4.40 -1.53
C LYS A 99 -15.27 -3.15 -0.68
N HIS A 100 -14.37 -2.90 0.27
CA HIS A 100 -14.38 -1.69 1.09
C HIS A 100 -14.09 -0.44 0.25
N TRP A 101 -13.10 -0.49 -0.63
CA TRP A 101 -12.78 0.62 -1.54
C TRP A 101 -13.95 0.94 -2.48
N ILE A 102 -14.54 -0.06 -3.13
CA ILE A 102 -15.70 0.09 -4.03
C ILE A 102 -16.88 0.78 -3.32
N ARG A 103 -17.05 0.53 -2.01
CA ARG A 103 -18.11 1.13 -1.19
C ARG A 103 -17.83 2.58 -0.79
N GLY A 104 -16.61 3.10 -0.97
CA GLY A 104 -16.25 4.47 -0.57
C GLY A 104 -15.17 4.58 0.50
N SER A 105 -14.55 3.47 0.94
CA SER A 105 -13.45 3.53 1.92
C SER A 105 -12.13 3.96 1.26
N ASN A 106 -11.19 4.45 2.07
CA ASN A 106 -9.82 4.81 1.65
C ASN A 106 -9.77 5.77 0.44
N PRO A 107 -10.43 6.95 0.51
CA PRO A 107 -10.56 7.87 -0.62
C PRO A 107 -9.24 8.50 -1.08
N ARG A 108 -8.20 8.52 -0.23
CA ARG A 108 -6.89 9.06 -0.59
C ARG A 108 -6.02 8.08 -1.36
N VAL A 109 -6.27 6.77 -1.26
CA VAL A 109 -5.40 5.76 -1.90
C VAL A 109 -5.48 5.93 -3.41
N GLU A 110 -4.34 6.24 -4.03
CA GLU A 110 -4.18 6.40 -5.47
C GLU A 110 -3.36 5.25 -6.07
N ASP A 111 -2.33 4.80 -5.38
CA ASP A 111 -1.47 3.69 -5.79
C ASP A 111 -1.21 2.77 -4.59
N MET A 112 -1.40 1.47 -4.79
CA MET A 112 -1.12 0.46 -3.79
C MET A 112 -0.44 -0.76 -4.41
N SER A 113 0.77 -1.05 -3.94
CA SER A 113 1.53 -2.25 -4.27
C SER A 113 1.43 -3.26 -3.13
N LEU A 114 1.05 -4.49 -3.45
CA LEU A 114 0.98 -5.60 -2.49
C LEU A 114 1.29 -6.94 -3.15
N SER A 115 1.43 -8.00 -2.36
CA SER A 115 1.59 -9.35 -2.89
C SER A 115 0.60 -10.32 -2.26
N ILE A 116 0.20 -11.35 -3.03
CA ILE A 116 -0.62 -12.46 -2.53
C ILE A 116 0.19 -13.74 -2.55
N ASN A 117 0.08 -14.55 -1.50
CA ASN A 117 0.70 -15.87 -1.48
C ASN A 117 0.05 -16.80 -2.52
N LYS A 118 0.88 -17.43 -3.37
CA LYS A 118 0.38 -18.36 -4.40
C LYS A 118 -0.31 -19.59 -3.84
N THR A 119 -0.05 -19.99 -2.59
CA THR A 119 -0.72 -21.13 -1.96
C THR A 119 -2.25 -20.98 -1.93
N ASP A 120 -2.76 -19.76 -2.05
CA ASP A 120 -4.19 -19.46 -2.05
C ASP A 120 -4.84 -19.54 -3.45
N PHE A 121 -4.06 -19.76 -4.52
CA PHE A 121 -4.56 -19.80 -5.89
C PHE A 121 -4.87 -21.22 -6.34
N VAL A 122 -6.17 -21.54 -6.41
CA VAL A 122 -6.64 -22.77 -7.06
C VAL A 122 -6.69 -22.63 -8.59
N ARG A 123 -6.60 -21.41 -9.16
CA ARG A 123 -6.97 -21.13 -10.57
C ARG A 123 -6.01 -20.25 -11.38
N GLU A 124 -4.75 -20.09 -10.95
CA GLU A 124 -3.73 -19.26 -11.64
C GLU A 124 -4.11 -17.79 -11.92
N LYS A 125 -5.31 -17.32 -11.51
CA LYS A 125 -5.80 -15.95 -11.71
C LYS A 125 -6.40 -15.40 -10.43
N VAL A 126 -6.32 -14.07 -10.27
CA VAL A 126 -6.96 -13.34 -9.17
C VAL A 126 -8.46 -13.54 -9.22
N TYR A 127 -9.01 -14.17 -8.19
CA TYR A 127 -10.44 -14.42 -8.08
C TYR A 127 -11.14 -13.31 -7.28
N LEU A 128 -11.84 -12.42 -8.00
CA LEU A 128 -12.55 -11.28 -7.43
C LEU A 128 -14.04 -11.60 -7.18
N ASN A 129 -14.31 -12.37 -6.12
CA ASN A 129 -15.67 -12.85 -5.81
C ASN A 129 -16.65 -11.70 -5.52
N GLY A 130 -17.68 -11.56 -6.35
CA GLY A 130 -18.75 -10.56 -6.18
C GLY A 130 -18.33 -9.13 -6.55
N ILE A 131 -17.24 -8.97 -7.32
CA ILE A 131 -16.79 -7.68 -7.85
C ILE A 131 -17.01 -7.67 -9.36
N LYS A 132 -17.61 -6.58 -9.87
CA LYS A 132 -17.80 -6.40 -11.31
C LYS A 132 -16.48 -5.96 -11.95
N CYS A 133 -15.85 -6.89 -12.63
CA CYS A 133 -14.65 -6.67 -13.43
C CYS A 133 -15.01 -6.19 -14.83
N ILE A 134 -14.25 -5.24 -15.36
CA ILE A 134 -14.36 -4.75 -16.73
C ILE A 134 -13.08 -5.18 -17.45
N GLU A 135 -13.26 -5.98 -18.50
CA GLU A 135 -12.15 -6.38 -19.35
C GLU A 135 -11.62 -5.18 -20.13
N MET A 136 -10.30 -5.08 -20.21
CA MET A 136 -9.62 -3.95 -20.86
C MET A 136 -9.07 -4.37 -22.22
N SER A 137 -9.19 -3.49 -23.22
CA SER A 137 -8.51 -3.71 -24.50
C SER A 137 -6.99 -3.65 -24.35
N GLU A 138 -6.27 -4.42 -25.16
CA GLU A 138 -4.79 -4.44 -25.14
C GLU A 138 -4.18 -3.06 -25.42
N GLU A 139 -4.84 -2.22 -26.22
CA GLU A 139 -4.42 -0.83 -26.42
C GLU A 139 -4.47 -0.01 -25.13
N THR A 140 -5.53 -0.19 -24.33
CA THR A 140 -5.68 0.49 -23.04
C THR A 140 -4.64 0.00 -22.05
N LYS A 141 -4.41 -1.32 -21.98
CA LYS A 141 -3.34 -1.91 -21.16
C LYS A 141 -1.97 -1.34 -21.54
N ARG A 142 -1.66 -1.23 -22.85
CA ARG A 142 -0.40 -0.62 -23.33
C ARG A 142 -0.24 0.83 -22.91
N LYS A 143 -1.30 1.64 -22.96
CA LYS A 143 -1.26 3.04 -22.50
C LYS A 143 -0.94 3.13 -21.00
N ILE A 144 -1.56 2.27 -20.19
CA ILE A 144 -1.32 2.21 -18.74
C ILE A 144 0.12 1.76 -18.45
N ARG A 145 0.60 0.69 -19.09
CA ARG A 145 1.99 0.21 -18.95
C ARG A 145 3.01 1.32 -19.25
N ARG A 146 2.75 2.16 -20.26
CA ARG A 146 3.60 3.32 -20.60
C ARG A 146 3.51 4.44 -19.57
N LYS A 147 2.31 4.79 -19.10
CA LYS A 147 2.09 5.87 -18.12
C LYS A 147 2.73 5.56 -16.77
N HIS A 148 2.66 4.31 -16.33
CA HIS A 148 3.16 3.86 -15.03
C HIS A 148 4.54 3.18 -15.11
N TYR A 149 5.18 3.14 -16.27
CA TYR A 149 6.51 2.54 -16.50
C TYR A 149 6.64 1.06 -16.07
N GLN A 150 5.58 0.27 -16.20
CA GLN A 150 5.55 -1.11 -15.68
C GLN A 150 5.30 -2.14 -16.81
N PRO A 151 6.37 -2.68 -17.43
CA PRO A 151 6.26 -3.63 -18.55
C PRO A 151 5.92 -5.07 -18.11
N LEU A 152 6.06 -5.39 -16.82
CA LEU A 152 5.95 -6.75 -16.27
C LEU A 152 4.50 -7.20 -15.99
N TYR A 153 3.53 -6.30 -16.12
CA TYR A 153 2.13 -6.62 -15.89
C TYR A 153 1.58 -7.58 -16.93
N VAL A 154 1.19 -8.77 -16.49
CA VAL A 154 0.69 -9.85 -17.34
C VAL A 154 -0.80 -9.70 -17.59
N ASP A 155 -1.58 -9.38 -16.56
CA ASP A 155 -3.03 -9.13 -16.68
C ASP A 155 -3.42 -7.79 -16.02
N MET A 156 -4.49 -7.20 -16.54
CA MET A 156 -5.04 -5.94 -16.04
C MET A 156 -6.56 -5.98 -16.12
N ILE A 157 -7.19 -5.73 -14.97
CA ILE A 157 -8.64 -5.68 -14.83
C ILE A 157 -9.02 -4.32 -14.29
N GLN A 158 -10.03 -3.70 -14.90
CA GLN A 158 -10.60 -2.48 -14.38
C GLN A 158 -11.77 -2.78 -13.44
N ILE A 159 -11.83 -2.07 -12.32
CA ILE A 159 -12.97 -2.02 -11.42
C ILE A 159 -13.43 -0.57 -11.26
N ARG A 160 -14.63 -0.42 -10.71
CA ARG A 160 -15.26 0.90 -10.56
C ARG A 160 -15.90 1.02 -9.18
N ARG A 161 -15.62 2.15 -8.55
CA ARG A 161 -16.17 2.55 -7.26
C ARG A 161 -17.57 3.11 -7.42
N LYS A 162 -18.33 3.13 -6.32
CA LYS A 162 -19.73 3.60 -6.30
C LYS A 162 -19.88 5.06 -6.73
N ASP A 163 -18.87 5.89 -6.49
CA ASP A 163 -18.81 7.30 -6.89
C ASP A 163 -18.47 7.50 -8.39
N GLY A 164 -18.17 6.43 -9.12
CA GLY A 164 -17.80 6.47 -10.53
C GLY A 164 -16.29 6.39 -10.80
N THR A 165 -15.46 6.56 -9.77
CA THR A 165 -14.00 6.48 -9.88
C THR A 165 -13.57 5.10 -10.34
N SER A 166 -12.67 5.04 -11.33
CA SER A 166 -12.15 3.78 -11.87
C SER A 166 -10.80 3.46 -11.27
N ALA A 167 -10.50 2.17 -11.13
CA ALA A 167 -9.18 1.70 -10.75
C ALA A 167 -8.81 0.46 -11.54
N VAL A 168 -7.52 0.23 -11.71
CA VAL A 168 -6.94 -0.90 -12.43
C VAL A 168 -6.19 -1.75 -11.42
N ILE A 169 -6.44 -3.05 -11.50
CA ILE A 169 -5.68 -4.07 -10.79
C ILE A 169 -4.79 -4.71 -11.84
N ALA A 170 -3.49 -4.45 -11.74
CA ALA A 170 -2.47 -5.06 -12.58
C ALA A 170 -1.78 -6.19 -11.80
N THR A 171 -1.51 -7.29 -12.49
CA THR A 171 -0.90 -8.48 -11.88
C THR A 171 0.45 -8.79 -12.50
N GLU A 172 1.39 -9.19 -11.66
CA GLU A 172 2.73 -9.65 -12.05
C GLU A 172 2.97 -11.03 -11.44
N TYR A 173 3.27 -12.02 -12.29
CA TYR A 173 3.54 -13.38 -11.83
C TYR A 173 5.03 -13.54 -11.50
N SER A 174 5.34 -13.72 -10.22
CA SER A 174 6.64 -14.18 -9.71
C SER A 174 6.55 -15.67 -9.33
N GLU A 175 7.63 -16.37 -9.00
CA GLU A 175 7.62 -17.82 -8.76
C GLU A 175 6.68 -18.24 -7.61
N ASN A 176 6.75 -17.58 -6.45
CA ASN A 176 6.03 -17.97 -5.22
C ASN A 176 4.99 -16.96 -4.74
N ILE A 177 4.97 -15.77 -5.32
CA ILE A 177 4.03 -14.69 -4.97
C ILE A 177 3.40 -14.14 -6.23
N LEU A 178 2.18 -13.64 -6.11
CA LEU A 178 1.56 -12.80 -7.13
C LEU A 178 1.71 -11.34 -6.73
N GLY A 179 2.48 -10.58 -7.50
CA GLY A 179 2.56 -9.13 -7.36
C GLY A 179 1.27 -8.48 -7.84
N LEU A 180 0.75 -7.55 -7.07
CA LEU A 180 -0.46 -6.80 -7.38
C LEU A 180 -0.21 -5.31 -7.23
N HIS A 181 -0.65 -4.58 -8.24
CA HIS A 181 -0.69 -3.14 -8.23
C HIS A 181 -2.11 -2.68 -8.44
N PHE A 182 -2.59 -1.90 -7.50
CA PHE A 182 -3.88 -1.25 -7.54
C PHE A 182 -3.66 0.24 -7.82
N ILE A 183 -4.20 0.72 -8.94
CA ILE A 183 -3.95 2.08 -9.44
C ILE A 183 -5.30 2.75 -9.69
N VAL A 184 -5.57 3.87 -9.02
CA VAL A 184 -6.75 4.71 -9.28
C VAL A 184 -6.50 5.56 -10.53
N LEU A 185 -7.50 5.60 -11.41
CA LEU A 185 -7.45 6.35 -12.65
C LEU A 185 -8.14 7.72 -12.45
N TYR A 186 -7.33 8.77 -12.41
CA TYR A 186 -7.75 10.16 -12.57
C TYR A 186 -7.52 10.66 -14.00
#